data_AF-A0A5B6TYD7-F1
#
_entry.id   AF-A0A5B6TYD7-F1
#
_cell.length_a   1.000
_cell.length_b   1.000
_cell.length_c   1.000
_cell.angle_alpha   90.00
_cell.angle_beta   90.00
_cell.angle_gamma   90.00
#
_symmetry.space_group_name_H-M   'P 1'
#
loop_
_entity.id
_entity.type
_entity.pdbx_description
1 polymer ?
#
loop_
_entity_poly.entity_id
_entity_poly.type
_entity_poly.pdbx_seq_one_letter_code
_entity_poly.pdbx_strand_id
1 'polypeptide(L)'
;MSAATPRSARAVQPVGRLMFSLFAIGLGAMLAPAAFAHDAKPTAAKPQGWSYPFACCANYDCRATHTGEVLEKPEGYVIAGTGEVVPMTDKRIKDSPDGEFHWCAHQAGLDAGKTICLFVPPRSF
;
A
#
# COMPACT_ATOMS: atom_id res chain seq x y z
N MET A 1 64.79 21.52 -39.32
CA MET A 1 63.86 20.58 -38.67
C MET A 1 63.05 21.38 -37.68
N SER A 2 61.80 21.73 -38.00
CA SER A 2 60.92 22.50 -37.11
C SER A 2 59.62 21.72 -36.96
N ALA A 3 59.38 21.21 -35.76
CA ALA A 3 58.17 20.46 -35.42
C ALA A 3 57.02 21.42 -35.15
N ALA A 4 55.86 21.17 -35.78
CA ALA A 4 54.61 21.85 -35.46
C ALA A 4 53.85 21.04 -34.39
N THR A 5 53.55 21.68 -33.27
CA THR A 5 52.74 21.11 -32.18
C THR A 5 51.25 21.27 -32.49
N PRO A 6 50.39 20.24 -32.33
CA PRO A 6 48.96 20.43 -32.52
C PRO A 6 48.34 21.11 -31.30
N ARG A 7 47.48 22.11 -31.54
CA ARG A 7 46.63 22.69 -30.50
C ARG A 7 45.44 21.76 -30.25
N SER A 8 45.27 21.35 -29.00
CA SER A 8 44.13 20.56 -28.52
C SER A 8 42.86 21.43 -28.50
N ALA A 9 41.85 21.06 -29.28
CA ALA A 9 40.53 21.68 -29.20
C ALA A 9 39.79 21.15 -27.97
N ARG A 10 39.50 22.05 -27.01
CA ARG A 10 38.69 21.72 -25.84
C ARG A 10 37.22 21.77 -26.26
N ALA A 11 36.53 20.62 -26.23
CA ALA A 11 35.10 20.55 -26.49
C ALA A 11 34.34 21.34 -25.42
N VAL A 12 33.72 22.45 -25.82
CA VAL A 12 32.80 23.20 -24.98
C VAL A 12 31.49 22.41 -24.96
N GLN A 13 31.20 21.73 -23.85
CA GLN A 13 29.89 21.10 -23.68
C GLN A 13 28.83 22.21 -23.59
N PRO A 14 27.77 22.18 -24.41
CA PRO A 14 26.72 23.19 -24.33
C PRO A 14 25.92 22.95 -23.04
N VAL A 15 25.98 23.95 -22.15
CA VAL A 15 25.22 24.05 -20.89
C VAL A 15 23.73 23.72 -21.07
N GLY A 16 23.19 23.88 -22.29
CA GLY A 16 21.80 23.53 -22.63
C GLY A 16 21.44 22.05 -22.47
N ARG A 17 22.39 21.11 -22.55
CA ARG A 17 22.08 19.67 -22.42
C ARG A 17 21.79 19.25 -20.96
N LEU A 18 22.38 19.94 -19.98
CA LEU A 18 22.13 19.67 -18.56
C LEU A 18 20.77 20.24 -18.09
N MET A 19 20.34 21.38 -18.62
CA MET A 19 19.07 22.00 -18.20
C MET A 19 17.82 21.29 -18.73
N PHE A 20 17.88 20.69 -19.93
CA PHE A 20 16.76 19.90 -20.46
C PHE A 20 16.53 18.59 -19.68
N SER A 21 17.58 17.99 -19.12
CA SER A 21 17.47 16.76 -18.32
C SER A 21 16.84 17.00 -16.94
N LEU A 22 17.03 18.18 -16.34
CA LEU A 22 16.47 18.53 -15.03
C LEU A 22 14.95 18.82 -15.10
N PHE A 23 14.47 19.40 -16.21
CA PHE A 23 13.05 19.66 -16.41
C PHE A 23 12.23 18.37 -16.64
N ALA A 24 12.79 17.38 -17.33
CA ALA A 24 12.10 16.12 -17.60
C ALA A 24 11.90 15.25 -16.34
N ILE A 25 12.78 15.35 -15.35
CA ILE A 25 12.70 14.56 -14.11
C ILE A 25 11.75 15.24 -13.09
N GLY A 26 11.74 16.57 -13.03
CA GLY A 26 10.86 17.32 -12.10
C GLY A 26 9.36 17.19 -12.40
N LEU A 27 8.97 17.03 -13.67
CA LEU A 27 7.56 16.96 -14.06
C LEU A 27 6.92 15.57 -13.84
N GLY A 28 7.72 14.49 -13.78
CA GLY A 28 7.20 13.13 -13.61
C GLY A 28 6.78 12.78 -12.17
N ALA A 29 7.38 13.42 -11.16
CA ALA A 29 7.15 13.07 -9.76
C ALA A 29 5.82 13.62 -9.17
N MET A 30 5.16 14.56 -9.86
CA MET A 30 3.96 15.25 -9.37
C MET A 30 2.64 14.53 -9.68
N LEU A 31 2.67 13.43 -10.44
CA LEU A 31 1.47 12.73 -10.94
C LEU A 31 1.12 11.45 -10.16
N ALA A 32 1.74 11.20 -9.01
CA ALA A 32 1.39 10.05 -8.17
C ALA A 32 0.01 10.28 -7.51
N PRO A 33 -0.99 9.40 -7.72
CA PRO A 33 -2.26 9.51 -7.03
C PRO A 33 -2.07 9.39 -5.51
N ALA A 34 -2.72 10.28 -4.75
CA ALA A 34 -2.74 10.20 -3.30
C ALA A 34 -3.52 8.95 -2.89
N ALA A 35 -2.84 7.99 -2.23
CA ALA A 35 -3.54 6.92 -1.52
C ALA A 35 -4.04 7.51 -0.19
N PHE A 36 -5.35 7.57 0.01
CA PHE A 36 -5.89 8.03 1.28
C PHE A 36 -5.83 6.89 2.30
N ALA A 37 -5.72 7.23 3.59
CA ALA A 37 -5.63 6.25 4.68
C ALA A 37 -6.87 5.33 4.80
N HIS A 38 -7.95 5.64 4.07
CA HIS A 38 -9.15 4.80 3.95
C HIS A 38 -9.14 3.84 2.75
N ASP A 39 -8.04 3.78 1.98
CA ASP A 39 -7.93 2.91 0.81
C ASP A 39 -7.04 1.69 1.08
N ALA A 40 -7.53 0.53 0.66
CA ALA A 40 -6.69 -0.63 0.40
C ALA A 40 -5.84 -0.37 -0.86
N LYS A 41 -4.57 -0.73 -0.77
CA LYS A 41 -3.62 -0.57 -1.88
C LYS A 41 -4.01 -1.42 -3.09
N PRO A 42 -3.61 -1.04 -4.31
CA PRO A 42 -3.75 -1.89 -5.48
C PRO A 42 -3.20 -3.30 -5.28
N THR A 43 -3.98 -4.28 -5.72
CA THR A 43 -3.59 -5.69 -5.81
C THR A 43 -3.81 -6.20 -7.24
N ALA A 44 -3.44 -7.45 -7.52
CA ALA A 44 -3.74 -8.06 -8.81
C ALA A 44 -5.26 -8.15 -9.08
N ALA A 45 -6.07 -8.42 -8.04
CA ALA A 45 -7.53 -8.51 -8.15
C ALA A 45 -8.22 -7.14 -8.15
N LYS A 46 -7.60 -6.13 -7.53
CA LYS A 46 -8.05 -4.73 -7.53
C LYS A 46 -6.92 -3.79 -7.97
N PRO A 47 -6.67 -3.64 -9.28
CA PRO A 47 -5.54 -2.85 -9.78
C PRO A 47 -5.61 -1.34 -9.46
N GLN A 48 -6.78 -0.84 -9.09
CA GLN A 48 -6.97 0.54 -8.63
C GLN A 48 -7.10 0.64 -7.09
N GLY A 49 -6.94 -0.46 -6.36
CA GLY A 49 -7.29 -0.55 -4.94
C GLY A 49 -8.81 -0.52 -4.73
N TRP A 50 -9.21 -0.28 -3.49
CA TRP A 50 -10.61 -0.11 -3.09
C TRP A 50 -10.69 0.59 -1.72
N SER A 51 -11.82 1.22 -1.40
CA SER A 51 -11.98 1.96 -0.14
C SER A 51 -12.69 1.12 0.92
N TYR A 52 -12.19 1.16 2.15
CA TYR A 52 -12.87 0.56 3.28
C TYR A 52 -14.17 1.34 3.58
N PRO A 53 -15.29 0.67 3.91
CA PRO A 53 -16.49 1.34 4.38
C PRO A 53 -16.20 2.18 5.64
N PHE A 54 -16.78 3.37 5.73
CA PHE A 54 -16.60 4.26 6.89
C PHE A 54 -16.97 3.61 8.23
N ALA A 55 -17.94 2.69 8.23
CA ALA A 55 -18.32 1.92 9.41
C ALA A 55 -17.21 0.96 9.93
N CYS A 56 -16.23 0.63 9.07
CA CYS A 56 -15.10 -0.24 9.41
C CYS A 56 -13.79 0.55 9.60
N CYS A 57 -13.62 1.65 8.88
CA CYS A 57 -12.41 2.47 8.90
C CYS A 57 -12.75 3.92 9.24
N ALA A 58 -12.58 4.32 10.50
CA ALA A 58 -12.72 5.72 10.90
C ALA A 58 -11.45 6.53 10.58
N ASN A 59 -10.96 6.39 9.34
CA ASN A 59 -9.79 7.03 8.70
C ASN A 59 -8.40 6.40 8.90
N TYR A 60 -8.19 5.43 9.79
CA TYR A 60 -6.85 4.82 9.95
C TYR A 60 -6.85 3.46 10.68
N ASP A 61 -7.99 2.81 10.83
CA ASP A 61 -8.08 1.57 11.60
C ASP A 61 -7.74 0.31 10.79
N CYS A 62 -7.76 0.40 9.45
CA CYS A 62 -7.71 -0.74 8.54
C CYS A 62 -6.41 -0.87 7.77
N ARG A 63 -5.96 -2.11 7.57
CA ARG A 63 -4.84 -2.47 6.70
C ARG A 63 -4.98 -3.87 6.13
N ALA A 64 -4.28 -4.14 5.03
CA ALA A 64 -4.00 -5.51 4.60
C ALA A 64 -3.16 -6.21 5.68
N THR A 65 -3.47 -7.47 5.97
CA THR A 65 -2.76 -8.25 6.97
C THR A 65 -1.50 -8.87 6.39
N HIS A 66 -0.50 -9.14 7.23
CA HIS A 66 0.62 -9.99 6.82
C HIS A 66 0.30 -11.48 7.02
N THR A 67 1.08 -12.35 6.36
CA THR A 67 0.94 -13.81 6.53
C THR A 67 1.02 -14.21 8.00
N GLY A 68 0.07 -15.03 8.43
CA GLY A 68 -0.01 -15.53 9.80
C GLY A 68 -0.59 -14.57 10.83
N GLU A 69 -0.94 -13.33 10.45
CA GLU A 69 -1.60 -12.38 11.35
C GLU A 69 -3.05 -12.79 11.67
N VAL A 70 -3.73 -13.37 10.68
CA VAL A 70 -5.06 -13.96 10.80
C VAL A 70 -4.95 -15.45 10.50
N LEU A 71 -5.34 -16.26 11.47
CA LEU A 71 -5.34 -17.72 11.38
C LEU A 71 -6.77 -18.21 11.29
N GLU A 72 -7.16 -18.79 10.17
CA GLU A 72 -8.43 -19.47 10.08
C GLU A 72 -8.38 -20.81 10.85
N LYS A 73 -9.32 -21.00 11.76
CA LYS A 73 -9.44 -22.19 12.62
C LYS A 73 -10.91 -22.62 12.74
N PRO A 74 -11.19 -23.84 13.25
CA PRO A 74 -12.57 -24.30 13.46
C PRO A 74 -13.43 -23.36 14.31
N GLU A 75 -12.83 -22.68 15.28
CA GLU A 75 -13.49 -21.71 16.16
C GLU A 75 -13.75 -20.34 15.52
N GLY A 76 -13.10 -20.02 14.39
CA GLY A 76 -13.17 -18.72 13.73
C GLY A 76 -11.83 -18.23 13.20
N TYR A 77 -11.73 -16.93 12.98
CA TYR A 77 -10.49 -16.27 12.60
C TYR A 77 -9.78 -15.78 13.86
N VAL A 78 -8.61 -16.34 14.14
CA VAL A 78 -7.80 -15.98 15.29
C VAL A 78 -6.80 -14.91 14.89
N ILE A 79 -6.86 -13.76 15.56
CA ILE A 79 -5.89 -12.68 15.38
C ILE A 79 -4.64 -13.01 16.22
N ALA A 80 -3.53 -13.34 15.55
CA ALA A 80 -2.34 -13.88 16.22
C ALA A 80 -1.74 -12.92 17.27
N GLY A 81 -1.78 -11.60 17.00
CA GLY A 81 -1.22 -10.59 17.89
C GLY A 81 -2.00 -10.36 19.19
N THR A 82 -3.30 -10.63 19.20
CA THR A 82 -4.20 -10.33 20.34
C THR A 82 -4.83 -11.57 20.95
N GLY A 83 -4.83 -12.69 20.23
CA GLY A 83 -5.56 -13.90 20.61
C GLY A 83 -7.08 -13.79 20.44
N GLU A 84 -7.60 -12.67 19.91
CA GLU A 84 -9.03 -12.52 19.64
C GLU A 84 -9.48 -13.58 18.64
N VAL A 85 -10.56 -14.31 18.97
CA VAL A 85 -11.27 -15.17 18.03
C VAL A 85 -12.47 -14.41 17.50
N VAL A 86 -12.51 -14.17 16.19
CA VAL A 86 -13.66 -13.62 15.48
C VAL A 86 -14.44 -14.80 14.89
N PRO A 87 -15.61 -15.19 15.46
CA PRO A 87 -16.37 -16.35 14.96
C PRO A 87 -16.75 -16.17 13.49
N MET A 88 -16.80 -17.25 12.71
CA MET A 88 -17.12 -17.16 11.27
C MET A 88 -18.49 -16.55 10.96
N THR A 89 -19.41 -16.55 11.91
CA THR A 89 -20.74 -15.95 11.81
C THR A 89 -20.80 -14.52 12.35
N ASP A 90 -19.68 -13.95 12.77
CA ASP A 90 -19.62 -12.60 13.33
C ASP A 90 -19.95 -11.56 12.26
N LYS A 91 -20.85 -10.62 12.58
CA LYS A 91 -21.26 -9.53 11.69
C LYS A 91 -20.11 -8.60 11.28
N ARG A 92 -18.99 -8.62 12.00
CA ARG A 92 -17.76 -7.88 11.69
C ARG A 92 -17.01 -8.47 10.50
N ILE A 93 -17.30 -9.71 10.13
CA ILE A 93 -16.76 -10.32 8.91
C ILE A 93 -17.37 -9.64 7.69
N LYS A 94 -16.52 -9.38 6.70
CA LYS A 94 -16.84 -8.79 5.41
C LYS A 94 -16.14 -9.59 4.31
N ASP A 95 -16.70 -9.62 3.12
CA ASP A 95 -16.01 -10.17 1.97
C ASP A 95 -14.92 -9.21 1.51
N SER A 96 -13.70 -9.72 1.30
CA SER A 96 -12.62 -8.92 0.76
C SER A 96 -12.71 -8.82 -0.77
N PRO A 97 -12.83 -7.62 -1.35
CA PRO A 97 -12.95 -7.43 -2.78
C PRO A 97 -11.70 -7.82 -3.58
N ASP A 98 -10.53 -7.82 -2.95
CA ASP A 98 -9.25 -8.14 -3.58
C ASP A 98 -8.74 -9.55 -3.27
N GLY A 99 -9.50 -10.33 -2.50
CA GLY A 99 -9.10 -11.69 -2.11
C GLY A 99 -7.95 -11.74 -1.11
N GLU A 100 -7.58 -10.62 -0.47
CA GLU A 100 -6.63 -10.58 0.64
C GLU A 100 -7.37 -10.44 1.98
N PHE A 101 -6.71 -10.75 3.09
CA PHE A 101 -7.24 -10.46 4.41
C PHE A 101 -6.96 -8.99 4.77
N HIS A 102 -7.97 -8.29 5.28
CA HIS A 102 -7.79 -6.95 5.85
C HIS A 102 -8.36 -6.88 7.26
N TRP A 103 -7.57 -6.32 8.16
CA TRP A 103 -7.93 -6.22 9.56
C TRP A 103 -8.07 -4.76 9.96
N CYS A 104 -9.27 -4.43 10.43
CA CYS A 104 -9.60 -3.15 11.01
C CYS A 104 -9.68 -3.29 12.53
N ALA A 105 -8.83 -2.56 13.26
CA ALA A 105 -8.81 -2.61 14.72
C ALA A 105 -8.55 -1.23 15.30
N HIS A 106 -9.04 -1.02 16.53
CA HIS A 106 -8.73 0.19 17.27
C HIS A 106 -7.22 0.28 17.51
N GLN A 107 -6.61 1.40 17.13
CA GLN A 107 -5.15 1.58 17.19
C GLN A 107 -4.65 2.00 18.59
N ALA A 108 -5.52 2.58 19.42
CA ALA A 108 -5.16 3.14 20.71
C ALA A 108 -6.33 3.06 21.70
N GLY A 109 -6.03 3.35 22.98
CA GLY A 109 -7.00 3.34 24.07
C GLY A 109 -7.23 1.96 24.66
N LEU A 110 -8.30 1.84 25.47
CA LEU A 110 -8.62 0.61 26.21
C LEU A 110 -9.03 -0.55 25.31
N ASP A 111 -9.55 -0.25 24.12
CA ASP A 111 -9.94 -1.24 23.12
C ASP A 111 -8.83 -1.49 22.08
N ALA A 112 -7.59 -1.01 22.29
CA ALA A 112 -6.50 -1.19 21.33
C ALA A 112 -6.32 -2.67 20.95
N GLY A 113 -6.26 -2.94 19.64
CA GLY A 113 -6.18 -4.30 19.09
C GLY A 113 -7.51 -5.05 18.99
N LYS A 114 -8.64 -4.47 19.44
CA LYS A 114 -9.95 -5.09 19.27
C LYS A 114 -10.47 -4.89 17.85
N THR A 115 -10.97 -5.97 17.25
CA THR A 115 -11.44 -5.98 15.87
C THR A 115 -12.73 -5.17 15.68
N ILE A 116 -12.70 -4.24 14.73
CA ILE A 116 -13.85 -3.49 14.21
C ILE A 116 -14.50 -4.26 13.06
N CYS A 117 -13.69 -4.60 12.05
CA CYS A 117 -14.09 -5.42 10.90
C CYS A 117 -12.93 -6.33 10.49
N LEU A 118 -13.27 -7.48 9.92
CA LEU A 118 -12.32 -8.40 9.31
C LEU A 118 -12.79 -8.73 7.89
N PHE A 119 -12.06 -8.26 6.88
CA PHE A 119 -12.30 -8.62 5.50
C PHE A 119 -11.59 -9.92 5.20
N VAL A 120 -12.35 -10.91 4.73
CA VAL A 120 -11.91 -12.27 4.50
C VAL A 120 -11.97 -12.55 3.00
N PRO A 121 -10.94 -13.18 2.40
CA PRO A 121 -11.00 -13.65 1.03
C PRO A 121 -12.23 -14.54 0.81
N PRO A 122 -13.00 -14.32 -0.27
CA PRO A 122 -14.13 -15.20 -0.57
C PRO A 122 -13.64 -16.64 -0.71
N ARG A 123 -14.35 -17.57 -0.08
CA ARG A 123 -14.14 -19.00 -0.38
C ARG A 123 -14.63 -19.22 -1.80
N SER A 124 -13.80 -19.87 -2.62
CA SER A 124 -14.04 -20.14 -4.04
C SER A 124 -15.53 -20.30 -4.40
N PHE A 125 -15.97 -19.63 -5.46
CA PHE A 125 -17.28 -19.85 -6.09
C PHE A 125 -17.42 -21.26 -6.66
#